data_AF-A0A948B4X5-F1
#
_entry.id   AF-A0A948B4X5-F1
#
_cell.length_a   1.000
_cell.length_b   1.000
_cell.length_c   1.000
_cell.angle_alpha   90.00
_cell.angle_beta   90.00
_cell.angle_gamma   90.00
#
_symmetry.space_group_name_H-M   'P 1'
#
loop_
_entity.id
_entity.type
_entity.pdbx_description
1 polymer ?
#
loop_
_entity_poly.entity_id
_entity_poly.type
_entity_poly.pdbx_seq_one_letter_code
_entity_poly.pdbx_strand_id
1 'polypeptide(L)'
;MYSFSTAKDLLKLCKTHDTGIADIAIRYEMEYSQRHRAETIARMRKIKNVMKDAINEGINNPRKSAFRMSGGSAPKLIKALRKKKMAMSPLALRAMAYATATGETNAAMGRIAAFPTAGGAGVVPGVMLACTEVWKMSERKLLNGLFTASAIGKIIAEGATLSAAAGGCQAEVGAAIAMATAGVTEMRG
;
A
#
# COMPACT_ATOMS: atom_id res chain seq x y z
N MET A 1 -20.94 12.04 11.65
CA MET A 1 -19.69 12.30 10.93
C MET A 1 -18.60 11.40 11.48
N TYR A 2 -18.01 10.55 10.66
CA TYR A 2 -16.94 9.61 11.03
C TYR A 2 -15.56 10.30 11.01
N SER A 3 -15.46 11.52 11.54
CA SER A 3 -14.21 12.29 11.53
C SER A 3 -13.27 11.81 12.63
N PHE A 4 -11.99 11.59 12.30
CA PHE A 4 -10.92 11.24 13.24
C PHE A 4 -9.61 11.87 12.79
N SER A 5 -8.83 12.39 13.75
CA SER A 5 -7.48 12.92 13.49
C SER A 5 -6.40 12.17 14.28
N THR A 6 -6.79 11.43 15.32
CA THR A 6 -5.86 10.61 16.11
C THR A 6 -6.26 9.14 16.13
N ALA A 7 -5.32 8.26 16.49
CA ALA A 7 -5.61 6.85 16.72
C ALA A 7 -6.64 6.64 17.84
N LYS A 8 -6.65 7.51 18.86
CA LYS A 8 -7.62 7.45 19.96
C LYS A 8 -9.04 7.73 19.46
N ASP A 9 -9.21 8.69 18.55
CA ASP A 9 -10.52 9.00 17.95
C ASP A 9 -11.02 7.85 17.09
N LEU A 10 -10.13 7.28 16.27
CA LEU A 10 -10.45 6.13 15.43
C LEU A 10 -10.91 4.92 16.28
N LEU A 11 -10.20 4.61 17.36
CA LEU A 11 -10.59 3.53 18.28
C LEU A 11 -11.91 3.83 19.02
N LYS A 12 -12.16 5.10 19.38
CA LYS A 12 -13.45 5.51 19.96
C LYS A 12 -14.59 5.26 18.98
N LEU A 13 -14.43 5.62 17.71
CA LEU A 13 -15.43 5.36 16.66
C LEU A 13 -15.68 3.86 16.48
N CYS A 14 -14.62 3.04 16.45
CA CYS A 14 -14.76 1.58 16.36
C CYS A 14 -15.63 1.03 17.51
N LYS A 15 -15.39 1.50 18.75
CA LYS A 15 -16.18 1.10 19.93
C LYS A 15 -17.62 1.60 19.87
N THR A 16 -17.84 2.86 19.50
CA THR A 16 -19.19 3.46 19.44
C THR A 16 -20.08 2.78 18.40
N HIS A 17 -19.50 2.32 17.28
CA HIS A 17 -20.25 1.74 16.17
C HIS A 17 -20.14 0.22 16.07
N ASP A 18 -19.50 -0.43 17.04
CA ASP A 18 -19.25 -1.87 17.10
C ASP A 18 -18.75 -2.44 15.76
N THR A 19 -17.69 -1.83 15.23
CA THR A 19 -17.15 -2.17 13.91
C THR A 19 -15.63 -1.98 13.85
N GLY A 20 -15.01 -2.58 12.83
CA GLY A 20 -13.56 -2.52 12.62
C GLY A 20 -13.08 -1.23 11.95
N ILE A 21 -11.76 -1.02 11.96
CA ILE A 21 -11.11 0.17 11.38
C ILE A 21 -11.43 0.31 9.89
N ALA A 22 -11.41 -0.79 9.13
CA ALA A 22 -11.73 -0.77 7.71
C ALA A 22 -13.13 -0.21 7.42
N ASP A 23 -14.14 -0.55 8.24
CA ASP A 23 -15.50 -0.05 8.03
C ASP A 23 -15.63 1.41 8.42
N ILE A 24 -14.98 1.85 9.51
CA ILE A 24 -14.91 3.29 9.85
C ILE A 24 -14.23 4.08 8.72
N ALA A 25 -13.14 3.56 8.15
CA ALA A 25 -12.44 4.19 7.03
C ALA A 25 -13.31 4.27 5.76
N ILE A 26 -14.07 3.21 5.47
CA ILE A 26 -15.04 3.21 4.35
C ILE A 26 -16.14 4.26 4.58
N ARG A 27 -16.70 4.32 5.79
CA ARG A 27 -17.76 5.30 6.12
C ARG A 27 -17.24 6.74 6.09
N TYR A 28 -16.01 6.97 6.57
CA TYR A 28 -15.35 8.26 6.42
C TYR A 28 -15.22 8.65 4.95
N GLU A 29 -14.72 7.76 4.09
CA GLU A 29 -14.56 8.03 2.65
C GLU A 29 -15.91 8.21 1.94
N MET A 30 -16.97 7.52 2.37
CA MET A 30 -18.33 7.73 1.89
C MET A 30 -18.83 9.14 2.21
N GLU A 31 -18.67 9.60 3.45
CA GLU A 31 -19.06 10.96 3.85
C GLU A 31 -18.19 12.03 3.19
N TYR A 32 -16.87 11.85 3.19
CA TYR A 32 -15.92 12.82 2.62
C TYR A 32 -16.14 13.01 1.13
N SER A 33 -16.39 11.90 0.42
CA SER A 33 -16.46 11.90 -1.03
C SER A 33 -17.90 11.94 -1.60
N GLN A 34 -18.90 11.97 -0.71
CA GLN A 34 -20.33 11.98 -1.02
C GLN A 34 -20.73 10.81 -1.94
N ARG A 35 -20.27 9.59 -1.60
CA ARG A 35 -20.51 8.37 -2.40
C ARG A 35 -21.10 7.25 -1.59
N HIS A 36 -21.80 6.36 -2.28
CA HIS A 36 -22.28 5.12 -1.71
C HIS A 36 -21.14 4.10 -1.54
N ARG A 37 -21.34 3.16 -0.61
CA ARG A 37 -20.36 2.14 -0.23
C ARG A 37 -19.82 1.34 -1.43
N ALA A 38 -20.69 0.97 -2.37
CA ALA A 38 -20.31 0.20 -3.54
C ALA A 38 -19.33 0.98 -4.45
N GLU A 39 -19.55 2.27 -4.63
CA GLU A 39 -18.69 3.14 -5.43
C GLU A 39 -17.34 3.38 -4.75
N THR A 40 -17.35 3.63 -3.44
CA THR A 40 -16.13 3.77 -2.63
C THR A 40 -15.24 2.53 -2.74
N ILE A 41 -15.83 1.34 -2.61
CA ILE A 41 -15.11 0.07 -2.78
C ILE A 41 -14.63 -0.10 -4.23
N ALA A 42 -15.45 0.25 -5.22
CA ALA A 42 -15.05 0.17 -6.63
C ALA A 42 -13.86 1.09 -6.95
N ARG A 43 -13.79 2.28 -6.35
CA ARG A 43 -12.66 3.21 -6.48
C ARG A 43 -11.39 2.64 -5.85
N MET A 44 -11.48 2.09 -4.64
CA MET A 44 -10.34 1.41 -4.02
C MET A 44 -9.86 0.23 -4.86
N ARG A 45 -10.77 -0.53 -5.49
CA ARG A 45 -10.42 -1.59 -6.43
C ARG A 45 -9.66 -1.07 -7.65
N LYS A 46 -10.04 0.09 -8.20
CA LYS A 46 -9.29 0.75 -9.29
C LYS A 46 -7.86 1.08 -8.85
N ILE A 47 -7.68 1.65 -7.65
CA ILE A 47 -6.36 1.96 -7.07
C ILE A 47 -5.52 0.67 -6.92
N LYS A 48 -6.13 -0.39 -6.34
CA LYS A 48 -5.50 -1.71 -6.23
C LYS A 48 -5.08 -2.30 -7.58
N ASN A 49 -5.87 -2.10 -8.62
CA ASN A 49 -5.51 -2.54 -9.98
C ASN A 49 -4.29 -1.75 -10.51
N VAL A 50 -4.25 -0.43 -10.33
CA VAL A 50 -3.08 0.38 -10.70
C VAL A 50 -1.82 -0.08 -9.98
N MET A 51 -1.92 -0.38 -8.68
CA MET A 51 -0.81 -0.96 -7.90
C MET A 51 -0.30 -2.28 -8.50
N LYS A 52 -1.22 -3.19 -8.84
CA LYS A 52 -0.89 -4.47 -9.46
C LYS A 52 -0.26 -4.29 -10.85
N ASP A 53 -0.80 -3.38 -11.65
CA ASP A 53 -0.28 -3.07 -12.99
C ASP A 53 1.16 -2.53 -12.91
N ALA A 54 1.44 -1.63 -11.95
CA ALA A 54 2.78 -1.08 -11.75
C ALA A 54 3.83 -2.15 -11.40
N ILE A 55 3.45 -3.12 -10.56
CA ILE A 55 4.30 -4.27 -10.23
C ILE A 55 4.52 -5.14 -11.46
N ASN A 56 3.46 -5.46 -12.19
CA ASN A 56 3.53 -6.29 -13.39
C ASN A 56 4.42 -5.64 -14.47
N GLU A 57 4.30 -4.33 -14.65
CA GLU A 57 5.13 -3.56 -15.58
C GLU A 57 6.60 -3.65 -15.18
N GLY A 58 6.93 -3.40 -13.91
CA GLY A 58 8.31 -3.45 -13.42
C GLY A 58 8.95 -4.85 -13.49
N ILE A 59 8.15 -5.91 -13.44
CA ILE A 59 8.62 -7.30 -13.55
C ILE A 59 8.74 -7.75 -15.01
N ASN A 60 7.76 -7.45 -15.86
CA ASN A 60 7.67 -8.03 -17.20
C ASN A 60 8.26 -7.13 -18.28
N ASN A 61 8.18 -5.82 -18.10
CA ASN A 61 8.64 -4.81 -19.07
C ASN A 61 9.64 -3.85 -18.39
N PRO A 62 10.77 -4.35 -17.86
CA PRO A 62 11.69 -3.51 -17.10
C PRO A 62 12.28 -2.41 -17.99
N ARG A 63 11.92 -1.16 -17.70
CA ARG A 63 12.52 0.02 -18.32
C ARG A 63 13.61 0.59 -17.41
N LYS A 64 14.65 1.15 -18.01
CA LYS A 64 15.66 1.90 -17.28
C LYS A 64 15.15 3.31 -16.98
N SER A 65 15.51 3.85 -15.82
CA SER A 65 15.31 5.26 -15.51
C SER A 65 16.11 6.17 -16.46
N ALA A 66 15.79 7.46 -16.49
CA ALA A 66 16.44 8.43 -17.37
C ALA A 66 17.97 8.42 -17.26
N PHE A 67 18.49 8.35 -16.03
CA PHE A 67 19.93 8.26 -15.75
C PHE A 67 20.48 6.81 -15.77
N ARG A 68 19.64 5.83 -16.11
CA ARG A 68 20.00 4.40 -16.24
C ARG A 68 20.57 3.76 -14.96
N MET A 69 20.35 4.39 -13.80
CA MET A 69 20.80 3.92 -12.49
C MET A 69 19.89 2.84 -11.88
N SER A 70 18.66 2.72 -12.37
CA SER A 70 17.66 1.75 -11.91
C SER A 70 16.90 1.14 -13.09
N GLY A 71 16.30 -0.04 -12.89
CA GLY A 71 15.55 -0.77 -13.90
C GLY A 71 16.12 -2.16 -14.17
N GLY A 72 15.33 -3.20 -13.85
CA GLY A 72 15.68 -4.60 -14.11
C GLY A 72 16.12 -5.39 -12.88
N SER A 73 15.97 -4.82 -11.67
CA SER A 73 16.24 -5.53 -10.42
C SER A 73 15.06 -6.41 -10.01
N ALA A 74 13.82 -5.96 -10.23
CA ALA A 74 12.63 -6.74 -9.89
C ALA A 74 12.58 -8.13 -10.60
N PRO A 75 12.83 -8.25 -11.92
CA PRO A 75 12.90 -9.55 -12.59
C PRO A 75 13.96 -10.49 -11.99
N LYS A 76 15.10 -9.95 -11.55
CA LYS A 76 16.17 -10.72 -10.91
C LYS A 76 15.73 -11.26 -9.55
N LEU A 77 15.03 -10.46 -8.75
CA LEU A 77 14.47 -10.88 -7.47
C LEU A 77 13.40 -11.98 -7.65
N ILE A 78 12.53 -11.85 -8.65
CA ILE A 78 11.55 -12.89 -9.00
C ILE A 78 12.24 -14.18 -9.43
N LYS A 79 13.32 -14.10 -10.23
CA LYS A 79 14.12 -15.26 -10.62
C LYS A 79 14.79 -15.93 -9.39
N ALA A 80 15.31 -15.13 -8.45
CA ALA A 80 15.89 -15.65 -7.21
C ALA A 80 14.85 -16.36 -6.32
N LEU A 81 13.65 -15.77 -6.21
CA LEU A 81 12.51 -16.36 -5.49
C LEU A 81 12.13 -17.74 -6.06
N ARG A 82 12.04 -17.86 -7.39
CA ARG A 82 11.73 -19.14 -8.07
C ARG A 82 12.81 -20.20 -7.82
N LYS A 83 14.08 -19.78 -7.77
CA LYS A 83 15.21 -20.68 -7.54
C LYS A 83 15.39 -21.08 -6.07
N LYS A 84 14.65 -20.46 -5.12
CA LYS A 84 14.83 -20.64 -3.67
C LYS A 84 16.28 -20.42 -3.20
N LYS A 85 17.03 -19.54 -3.88
CA LYS A 85 18.47 -19.29 -3.65
C LYS A 85 18.75 -18.04 -2.79
N MET A 86 18.00 -17.85 -1.71
CA MET A 86 18.12 -16.67 -0.84
C MET A 86 17.89 -17.09 0.62
N ALA A 87 18.60 -16.46 1.56
CA ALA A 87 18.40 -16.68 3.01
C ALA A 87 17.07 -16.11 3.54
N MET A 88 16.44 -15.21 2.79
CA MET A 88 15.22 -14.53 3.16
C MET A 88 13.97 -15.40 2.94
N SER A 89 12.94 -15.22 3.78
CA SER A 89 11.67 -15.93 3.61
C SER A 89 11.04 -15.64 2.24
N PRO A 90 10.31 -16.60 1.63
CA PRO A 90 9.64 -16.39 0.34
C PRO A 90 8.68 -15.19 0.34
N LEU A 91 8.03 -14.91 1.47
CA LEU A 91 7.14 -13.76 1.63
C LEU A 91 7.92 -12.44 1.58
N ALA A 92 8.98 -12.31 2.37
CA ALA A 92 9.78 -11.09 2.42
C ALA A 92 10.47 -10.81 1.09
N LEU A 93 10.99 -11.85 0.42
CA LEU A 93 11.58 -11.71 -0.91
C LEU A 93 10.55 -11.32 -1.98
N ARG A 94 9.32 -11.84 -1.91
CA ARG A 94 8.23 -11.42 -2.81
C ARG A 94 7.83 -9.97 -2.57
N ALA A 95 7.67 -9.56 -1.31
CA ALA A 95 7.36 -8.19 -0.96
C ALA A 95 8.43 -7.21 -1.45
N MET A 96 9.71 -7.57 -1.26
CA MET A 96 10.84 -6.82 -1.79
C MET A 96 10.79 -6.71 -3.32
N ALA A 97 10.57 -7.83 -4.03
CA ALA A 97 10.48 -7.83 -5.48
C ALA A 97 9.37 -6.90 -5.99
N TYR A 98 8.19 -6.90 -5.34
CA TYR A 98 7.06 -6.06 -5.72
C TYR A 98 7.28 -4.58 -5.39
N ALA A 99 7.89 -4.28 -4.24
CA ALA A 99 8.27 -2.92 -3.88
C ALA A 99 9.31 -2.35 -4.86
N THR A 100 10.34 -3.15 -5.20
CA THR A 100 11.34 -2.79 -6.21
C THR A 100 10.70 -2.61 -7.59
N ALA A 101 9.77 -3.48 -8.00
CA ALA A 101 9.09 -3.34 -9.29
C ALA A 101 8.33 -2.02 -9.39
N THR A 102 7.57 -1.67 -8.36
CA THR A 102 6.83 -0.40 -8.31
C THR A 102 7.77 0.80 -8.32
N GLY A 103 8.86 0.74 -7.55
CA GLY A 103 9.88 1.79 -7.49
C GLY A 103 10.60 1.98 -8.83
N GLU A 104 10.94 0.90 -9.53
CA GLU A 104 11.53 0.95 -10.87
C GLU A 104 10.54 1.48 -11.91
N THR A 105 9.27 1.07 -11.86
CA THR A 105 8.20 1.65 -12.69
C THR A 105 8.07 3.15 -12.47
N ASN A 106 8.08 3.60 -11.22
CA ASN A 106 8.06 5.03 -10.87
C ASN A 106 9.29 5.78 -11.41
N ALA A 107 10.49 5.24 -11.19
CA ALA A 107 11.75 5.84 -11.66
C ALA A 107 11.86 5.89 -13.19
N ALA A 108 11.12 5.03 -13.90
CA ALA A 108 10.98 5.05 -15.35
C ALA A 108 9.77 5.86 -15.84
N MET A 109 9.22 6.74 -14.99
CA MET A 109 8.06 7.62 -15.27
C MET A 109 6.82 6.84 -15.73
N GLY A 110 6.66 5.59 -15.28
CA GLY A 110 5.49 4.77 -15.53
C GLY A 110 4.31 5.12 -14.60
N ARG A 111 3.14 4.56 -14.90
CA ARG A 111 1.95 4.78 -14.09
C ARG A 111 2.04 4.02 -12.77
N ILE A 112 1.93 4.74 -11.65
CA ILE A 112 1.86 4.18 -10.29
C ILE A 112 0.67 4.77 -9.52
N ALA A 113 0.32 4.15 -8.39
CA ALA A 113 -0.60 4.72 -7.42
C ALA A 113 0.21 5.28 -6.24
N ALA A 114 0.13 6.60 -6.01
CA ALA A 114 0.71 7.21 -4.81
C ALA A 114 -0.03 6.71 -3.56
N PHE A 115 0.73 6.21 -2.58
CA PHE A 115 0.16 5.66 -1.35
C PHE A 115 1.24 5.52 -0.26
N PRO A 116 1.53 6.57 0.53
CA PRO A 116 0.91 7.90 0.54
C PRO A 116 1.42 8.86 -0.55
N THR A 117 2.66 8.70 -1.00
CA THR A 117 3.32 9.55 -2.01
C THR A 117 3.90 8.68 -3.13
N ALA A 118 4.51 9.31 -4.14
CA ALA A 118 5.20 8.59 -5.21
C ALA A 118 6.51 7.91 -4.75
N GLY A 119 7.29 8.54 -3.87
CA GLY A 119 8.58 8.00 -3.43
C GLY A 119 8.44 6.71 -2.60
N GLY A 120 7.40 6.65 -1.75
CA GLY A 120 7.06 5.47 -0.93
C GLY A 120 6.10 4.48 -1.60
N ALA A 121 5.68 4.71 -2.85
CA ALA A 121 4.55 4.02 -3.48
C ALA A 121 4.70 2.50 -3.59
N GLY A 122 5.93 1.96 -3.53
CA GLY A 122 6.18 0.52 -3.60
C GLY A 122 5.91 -0.25 -2.31
N VAL A 123 5.92 0.41 -1.14
CA VAL A 123 5.90 -0.28 0.16
C VAL A 123 4.56 -0.98 0.40
N VAL A 124 3.47 -0.22 0.40
CA VAL A 124 2.12 -0.76 0.66
C VAL A 124 1.72 -1.84 -0.36
N PRO A 125 1.75 -1.61 -1.68
CA PRO A 125 1.38 -2.65 -2.62
C PRO A 125 2.35 -3.83 -2.61
N GLY A 126 3.64 -3.59 -2.38
CA GLY A 126 4.62 -4.65 -2.29
C GLY A 126 4.32 -5.64 -1.17
N VAL A 127 4.10 -5.13 0.04
CA VAL A 127 3.76 -5.95 1.21
C VAL A 127 2.38 -6.59 1.05
N MET A 128 1.35 -5.79 0.76
CA MET A 128 -0.03 -6.26 0.81
C MET A 128 -0.36 -7.29 -0.28
N LEU A 129 0.14 -7.10 -1.52
CA LEU A 129 -0.07 -8.08 -2.60
C LEU A 129 0.75 -9.35 -2.36
N ALA A 130 1.99 -9.24 -1.86
CA ALA A 130 2.77 -10.41 -1.49
C ALA A 130 2.08 -11.24 -0.40
N CYS A 131 1.60 -10.59 0.68
CA CYS A 131 0.82 -11.22 1.74
C CYS A 131 -0.46 -11.87 1.19
N THR A 132 -1.19 -11.17 0.33
CA THR A 132 -2.44 -11.67 -0.27
C THR A 132 -2.19 -12.97 -1.04
N GLU A 133 -1.15 -13.00 -1.87
CA GLU A 133 -0.82 -14.18 -2.68
C GLU A 133 -0.25 -15.33 -1.86
N VAL A 134 0.66 -15.07 -0.92
CA VAL A 134 1.28 -16.12 -0.10
C VAL A 134 0.27 -16.77 0.84
N TRP A 135 -0.60 -15.95 1.45
CA TRP A 135 -1.59 -16.45 2.39
C TRP A 135 -2.93 -16.81 1.72
N LYS A 136 -3.04 -16.66 0.39
CA LYS A 136 -4.27 -16.94 -0.39
C LYS A 136 -5.49 -16.18 0.15
N MET A 137 -5.31 -14.90 0.46
CA MET A 137 -6.38 -14.04 1.01
C MET A 137 -7.36 -13.60 -0.09
N SER A 138 -8.62 -13.38 0.30
CA SER A 138 -9.65 -12.86 -0.62
C SER A 138 -9.40 -11.40 -0.97
N GLU A 139 -9.90 -10.95 -2.13
CA GLU A 139 -9.84 -9.53 -2.53
C GLU A 139 -10.51 -8.64 -1.47
N ARG A 140 -11.59 -9.11 -0.84
CA ARG A 140 -12.26 -8.38 0.25
C ARG A 140 -11.31 -8.08 1.41
N LYS A 141 -10.49 -9.05 1.85
CA LYS A 141 -9.51 -8.83 2.91
C LYS A 141 -8.44 -7.81 2.50
N LEU A 142 -7.94 -7.90 1.27
CA LEU A 142 -6.99 -6.92 0.73
C LEU A 142 -7.59 -5.51 0.68
N LEU A 143 -8.83 -5.37 0.21
CA LEU A 143 -9.51 -4.07 0.14
C LEU A 143 -9.74 -3.49 1.54
N ASN A 144 -10.18 -4.31 2.52
CA ASN A 144 -10.29 -3.88 3.91
C ASN A 144 -8.93 -3.41 4.45
N GLY A 145 -7.86 -4.17 4.21
CA GLY A 145 -6.51 -3.78 4.59
C GLY A 145 -6.07 -2.45 3.96
N LEU A 146 -6.44 -2.18 2.70
CA LEU A 146 -6.12 -0.92 2.03
C LEU A 146 -6.88 0.26 2.65
N PHE A 147 -8.16 0.06 3.02
CA PHE A 147 -8.92 1.08 3.76
C PHE A 147 -8.33 1.34 5.15
N THR A 148 -7.93 0.29 5.89
CA THR A 148 -7.23 0.45 7.17
C THR A 148 -5.90 1.18 6.99
N ALA A 149 -5.12 0.85 5.95
CA ALA A 149 -3.89 1.55 5.62
C ALA A 149 -4.15 3.05 5.31
N SER A 150 -5.22 3.37 4.58
CA SER A 150 -5.63 4.76 4.32
C SER A 150 -6.01 5.51 5.59
N ALA A 151 -6.68 4.88 6.55
CA ALA A 151 -7.02 5.52 7.82
C ALA A 151 -5.77 5.91 8.62
N ILE A 152 -4.75 5.05 8.65
CA ILE A 152 -3.47 5.36 9.27
C ILE A 152 -2.74 6.47 8.50
N GLY A 153 -2.74 6.42 7.17
CA GLY A 153 -2.17 7.49 6.35
C GLY A 153 -2.82 8.85 6.61
N LYS A 154 -4.15 8.87 6.80
CA LYS A 154 -4.89 10.08 7.18
C LYS A 154 -4.43 10.62 8.53
N ILE A 155 -4.35 9.76 9.55
CA ILE A 155 -3.89 10.18 10.90
C ILE A 155 -2.49 10.78 10.84
N ILE A 156 -1.58 10.16 10.09
CA ILE A 156 -0.22 10.67 9.92
C ILE A 156 -0.25 12.02 9.20
N ALA A 157 -1.05 12.17 8.14
CA ALA A 157 -1.15 13.41 7.38
C ALA A 157 -1.74 14.59 8.18
N GLU A 158 -2.59 14.32 9.17
CA GLU A 158 -3.18 15.35 10.06
C GLU A 158 -2.17 15.86 11.09
N GLY A 159 -1.29 14.99 11.59
CA GLY A 159 -0.33 15.31 12.65
C GLY A 159 1.10 15.58 12.18
N ALA A 160 1.43 15.24 10.92
CA ALA A 160 2.79 15.29 10.40
C ALA A 160 2.82 15.47 8.88
N THR A 161 3.99 15.82 8.36
CA THR A 161 4.24 15.86 6.91
C THR A 161 4.43 14.45 6.34
N LEU A 162 3.93 14.23 5.13
CA LEU A 162 4.22 13.05 4.32
C LEU A 162 5.34 13.30 3.29
N SER A 163 5.84 14.53 3.22
CA SER A 163 6.87 14.92 2.26
C SER A 163 8.25 14.51 2.75
N ALA A 164 8.91 13.64 2.00
CA ALA A 164 10.31 13.29 2.25
C ALA A 164 11.23 14.52 2.23
N ALA A 165 10.91 15.53 1.41
CA ALA A 165 11.69 16.77 1.34
C ALA A 165 11.57 17.61 2.62
N ALA A 166 10.46 17.50 3.36
CA ALA A 166 10.21 18.26 4.59
C ALA A 166 10.56 17.47 5.86
N GLY A 167 10.39 16.13 5.85
CA GLY A 167 10.51 15.29 7.04
C GLY A 167 11.42 14.08 6.90
N GLY A 168 12.21 13.99 5.82
CA GLY A 168 13.11 12.87 5.54
C GLY A 168 12.39 11.57 5.18
N CYS A 169 13.14 10.49 5.00
CA CYS A 169 12.58 9.18 4.62
C CYS A 169 11.58 8.63 5.65
N GLN A 170 11.69 9.00 6.94
CA GLN A 170 10.72 8.57 7.94
C GLN A 170 9.31 9.13 7.68
N ALA A 171 9.22 10.35 7.15
CA ALA A 171 7.94 11.00 6.83
C ALA A 171 7.21 10.31 5.67
N GLU A 172 7.96 9.71 4.76
CA GLU A 172 7.42 9.07 3.56
C GLU A 172 7.39 7.54 3.68
N VAL A 173 8.58 6.91 3.68
CA VAL A 173 8.74 5.46 3.71
C VAL A 173 8.32 4.91 5.07
N GLY A 174 8.65 5.61 6.17
CA GLY A 174 8.21 5.24 7.51
C GLY A 174 6.69 5.25 7.64
N ALA A 175 6.03 6.29 7.12
CA ALA A 175 4.57 6.34 7.04
C ALA A 175 3.99 5.18 6.21
N ALA A 176 4.57 4.90 5.04
CA ALA A 176 4.13 3.79 4.20
C ALA A 176 4.29 2.41 4.90
N ILE A 177 5.34 2.22 5.69
CA ILE A 177 5.54 1.01 6.52
C ILE A 177 4.46 0.90 7.59
N ALA A 178 4.14 2.00 8.30
CA ALA A 178 3.07 2.01 9.30
C ALA A 178 1.71 1.68 8.67
N MET A 179 1.40 2.28 7.51
CA MET A 179 0.19 2.01 6.73
C MET A 179 0.12 0.53 6.30
N ALA A 180 1.20 -0.01 5.73
CA ALA A 180 1.27 -1.42 5.31
C ALA A 180 1.07 -2.37 6.49
N THR A 181 1.68 -2.07 7.64
CA THR A 181 1.59 -2.89 8.85
C THR A 181 0.14 -2.95 9.34
N ALA A 182 -0.53 -1.81 9.46
CA ALA A 182 -1.94 -1.77 9.87
C ALA A 182 -2.85 -2.52 8.89
N GLY A 183 -2.62 -2.35 7.58
CA GLY A 183 -3.37 -3.07 6.55
C GLY A 183 -3.17 -4.60 6.62
N VAL A 184 -1.95 -5.06 6.86
CA VAL A 184 -1.65 -6.49 7.02
C VAL A 184 -2.28 -7.06 8.30
N THR A 185 -2.26 -6.31 9.41
CA THR A 185 -2.94 -6.70 10.65
C THR A 185 -4.44 -6.87 10.41
N GLU A 186 -5.10 -5.91 9.77
CA GLU A 186 -6.52 -6.04 9.37
C GLU A 186 -6.78 -7.27 8.50
N MET A 187 -5.88 -7.59 7.56
CA MET A 187 -6.04 -8.78 6.71
C MET A 187 -5.96 -10.10 7.50
N ARG A 188 -5.15 -10.12 8.57
CA ARG A 188 -4.94 -11.30 9.41
C ARG A 188 -6.00 -11.48 10.49
N GLY A 189 -6.65 -10.40 10.91
CA GLY A 189 -7.51 -10.38 12.10
C GLY A 189 -6.67 -10.27 13.37
#